data_AF-A0A914R1F4-F1
#
_entry.id   AF-A0A914R1F4-F1
#
_cell.length_a   1.000
_cell.length_b   1.000
_cell.length_c   1.000
_cell.angle_alpha   90.00
_cell.angle_beta   90.00
_cell.angle_gamma   90.00
#
_symmetry.space_group_name_H-M   'P 1'
#
loop_
_entity.id
_entity.type
_entity.pdbx_description
1 polymer ?
#
loop_
_entity_poly.entity_id
_entity_poly.type
_entity_poly.pdbx_seq_one_letter_code
_entity_poly.pdbx_strand_id
1 'polypeptide(L)'
;MFGFAIGGTAMLNILLPWAFSSHSDTFVVIIQVCQGLIQGFGYPAMHGVWRYWAPPMERSKLATTAFTGSYAGAVVGMPLSAFLVYYLSWSMPFYIYGFMGAIWTVLWFSMTFEKPVLHPSISREEKEYIEAKIGHVSQTHPTVNNF
;
A
#
# COMPACT_ATOMS: atom_id res chain seq x y z
N MET A 1 -8.73 1.67 2.06
CA MET A 1 -7.84 1.60 3.26
C MET A 1 -6.36 1.58 2.88
N PHE A 2 -5.91 0.70 1.99
CA PHE A 2 -4.49 0.60 1.59
C PHE A 2 -3.90 1.90 1.00
N GLY A 3 -4.59 2.54 0.04
CA GLY A 3 -4.12 3.81 -0.54
C GLY A 3 -4.02 4.96 0.47
N PHE A 4 -4.92 5.02 1.45
CA PHE A 4 -4.85 6.00 2.55
C PHE A 4 -3.64 5.77 3.45
N ALA A 5 -3.27 4.50 3.70
CA ALA A 5 -2.08 4.19 4.48
C ALA A 5 -0.81 4.67 3.76
N ILE A 6 -0.65 4.36 2.47
CA ILE A 6 0.50 4.82 1.68
C ILE A 6 0.52 6.34 1.58
N GLY A 7 -0.61 6.98 1.34
CA GLY A 7 -0.70 8.44 1.23
C GLY A 7 -0.35 9.14 2.54
N GLY A 8 -0.89 8.66 3.66
CA GLY A 8 -0.59 9.18 4.99
C GLY A 8 0.89 9.03 5.35
N THR A 9 1.48 7.85 5.11
CA THR A 9 2.91 7.64 5.35
C THR A 9 3.78 8.52 4.44
N ALA A 10 3.39 8.71 3.17
CA ALA A 10 4.10 9.56 2.23
C ALA A 10 4.10 11.03 2.65
N MET A 11 2.95 11.56 3.10
CA MET A 11 2.85 12.92 3.63
C MET A 11 3.73 13.12 4.87
N LEU A 12 3.68 12.17 5.81
CA LEU A 12 4.54 12.18 6.99
C LEU A 12 6.03 12.12 6.62
N ASN A 13 6.38 11.38 5.57
CA ASN A 13 7.76 11.29 5.07
C ASN A 13 8.26 12.63 4.52
N ILE A 14 7.40 13.42 3.87
CA ILE A 14 7.75 14.77 3.38
C ILE A 14 7.96 15.76 4.54
N LEU A 15 7.26 15.55 5.65
CA LEU A 15 7.36 16.41 6.85
C LEU A 15 8.59 16.10 7.71
N LEU A 16 9.22 14.93 7.56
CA LEU A 16 10.37 14.50 8.35
C LEU A 16 11.58 15.45 8.26
N PRO A 17 12.04 15.90 7.09
CA PRO A 17 13.14 16.86 7.01
C PRO A 17 12.87 18.19 7.74
N TRP A 18 11.62 18.65 7.72
CA TRP A 18 11.20 19.84 8.45
C TRP A 18 11.21 19.62 9.96
N ALA A 19 10.78 18.44 10.40
CA ALA A 19 10.87 18.01 11.80
C ALA A 19 12.32 18.01 12.31
N PHE A 20 13.25 17.45 11.53
CA PHE A 20 14.68 17.44 11.86
C PHE A 20 15.28 18.86 11.93
N SER A 21 14.81 19.78 11.10
CA SER A 21 15.28 21.18 11.09
C SER A 21 14.82 21.97 12.34
N SER A 22 13.79 21.50 13.03
CA SER A 22 13.18 22.18 14.18
C SER A 22 13.90 21.95 15.51
N HIS A 23 15.05 21.24 15.52
CA HIS A 23 15.86 20.92 16.72
C HIS A 23 15.08 20.23 17.86
N SER A 24 13.89 19.69 17.58
CA SER A 24 13.03 19.01 18.54
C SER A 24 12.92 17.53 18.16
N ASP A 25 13.70 16.69 18.83
CA ASP A 25 13.70 15.24 18.60
C ASP A 25 12.32 14.61 18.89
N THR A 26 11.55 15.21 19.81
CA THR A 26 10.19 14.77 20.15
C THR A 26 9.27 14.77 18.93
N PHE A 27 9.39 15.77 18.04
CA PHE A 27 8.52 15.86 16.88
C PHE A 27 8.83 14.78 15.83
N VAL A 28 10.11 14.44 15.67
CA VAL A 28 10.57 13.33 14.83
C VAL A 28 10.03 11.99 15.36
N VAL A 29 10.09 11.77 16.68
CA VAL A 29 9.55 10.55 17.31
C VAL A 29 8.04 10.43 17.07
N ILE A 30 7.28 11.52 17.24
CA ILE A 30 5.84 11.53 16.98
C ILE A 30 5.53 11.13 15.53
N ILE A 31 6.24 11.71 14.56
CA ILE A 31 6.05 11.36 13.14
C ILE A 31 6.33 9.88 12.90
N GLN A 32 7.42 9.33 13.45
CA GLN A 32 7.77 7.93 13.26
C GLN A 32 6.76 6.98 13.91
N VAL A 33 6.23 7.32 15.10
CA VAL A 33 5.15 6.55 15.74
C VAL A 33 3.90 6.56 14.87
N CYS A 34 3.51 7.73 14.36
CA CYS A 34 2.37 7.84 13.44
C CYS A 34 2.59 7.04 12.15
N GLN A 35 3.79 7.07 11.56
CA GLN A 35 4.12 6.27 10.37
C GLN A 35 4.01 4.77 10.65
N GLY A 36 4.53 4.30 11.80
CA GLY A 36 4.44 2.90 12.20
C GLY A 36 3.00 2.44 12.39
N LEU A 37 2.16 3.27 13.04
CA LEU A 37 0.73 2.99 13.19
C LEU A 37 0.02 2.89 11.83
N ILE A 38 0.25 3.85 10.94
CA ILE A 38 -0.38 3.87 9.62
C ILE A 38 0.05 2.67 8.76
N GLN A 39 1.35 2.35 8.73
CA GLN A 39 1.89 1.22 7.98
C GLN A 39 1.40 -0.13 8.54
N GLY A 40 1.19 -0.24 9.85
CA GLY A 40 0.64 -1.43 10.49
C GLY A 40 -0.72 -1.86 9.92
N PHE A 41 -1.56 -0.91 9.51
CA PHE A 41 -2.85 -1.20 8.86
C PHE A 41 -2.72 -1.61 7.38
N GLY A 42 -1.55 -1.42 6.76
CA GLY A 42 -1.34 -1.69 5.33
C GLY A 42 -1.48 -3.16 4.96
N TYR A 43 -0.82 -4.07 5.70
CA TYR A 43 -0.85 -5.50 5.41
C TYR A 43 -2.26 -6.12 5.52
N PRO A 44 -3.03 -5.91 6.61
CA PRO A 44 -4.41 -6.40 6.69
C PRO A 44 -5.31 -5.86 5.59
N ALA A 45 -5.15 -4.58 5.23
CA ALA A 45 -5.93 -3.95 4.16
C ALA A 45 -5.64 -4.61 2.80
N MET A 46 -4.38 -4.97 2.52
CA MET A 46 -3.98 -5.65 1.28
C MET A 46 -4.59 -7.05 1.18
N HIS A 47 -4.61 -7.81 2.28
CA HIS A 47 -5.28 -9.12 2.32
C HIS A 47 -6.80 -9.02 2.07
N GLY A 48 -7.44 -7.92 2.52
CA GLY A 48 -8.85 -7.62 2.23
C GLY A 48 -9.12 -7.35 0.75
N VAL A 49 -8.23 -6.61 0.08
CA VAL A 49 -8.34 -6.34 -1.38
C VAL A 49 -8.23 -7.65 -2.18
N TRP A 50 -7.25 -8.50 -1.85
CA TRP A 50 -7.09 -9.79 -2.54
C TRP A 50 -8.28 -10.72 -2.38
N ARG A 51 -9.09 -10.59 -1.32
CA ARG A 51 -10.30 -11.42 -1.15
C ARG A 51 -11.32 -11.21 -2.27
N TYR A 52 -11.40 -10.00 -2.83
CA TYR A 52 -12.36 -9.64 -3.87
C TYR A 52 -11.77 -9.59 -5.28
N TRP A 53 -10.45 -9.45 -5.39
CA TRP A 53 -9.75 -9.27 -6.68
C TRP A 53 -8.89 -10.46 -7.11
N ALA A 54 -8.58 -11.42 -6.22
CA ALA A 54 -7.77 -12.58 -6.57
C ALA A 54 -8.59 -13.88 -6.53
N PRO A 55 -8.75 -14.60 -7.66
CA PRO A 55 -9.33 -15.94 -7.67
C PRO A 55 -8.56 -16.88 -6.73
N PRO A 56 -9.22 -17.84 -6.04
CA PRO A 56 -8.58 -18.69 -5.03
C PRO A 56 -7.32 -19.42 -5.52
N MET A 57 -7.30 -19.84 -6.78
CA MET A 57 -6.15 -20.51 -7.41
C MET A 57 -4.98 -19.58 -7.75
N GLU A 58 -5.22 -18.29 -7.94
CA GLU A 58 -4.19 -17.34 -8.38
C GLU A 58 -3.72 -16.41 -7.25
N ARG A 59 -4.41 -16.44 -6.11
CA ARG A 59 -4.13 -15.62 -4.94
C ARG A 59 -2.68 -15.73 -4.45
N SER A 60 -2.12 -16.94 -4.38
CA SER A 60 -0.73 -17.14 -3.97
C SER A 60 0.25 -16.50 -4.95
N LYS A 61 -0.02 -16.59 -6.25
CA LYS A 61 0.84 -16.01 -7.30
C LYS A 61 0.85 -14.48 -7.20
N LEU A 62 -0.33 -13.86 -7.10
CA LEU A 62 -0.47 -12.41 -6.93
C LEU A 62 0.16 -11.92 -5.62
N ALA A 63 -0.02 -12.67 -4.52
CA ALA A 63 0.60 -12.35 -3.24
C ALA A 63 2.13 -12.39 -3.32
N THR A 64 2.69 -13.47 -3.88
CA THR A 64 4.15 -13.59 -4.05
C THR A 64 4.70 -12.45 -4.91
N THR A 65 4.05 -12.09 -6.01
CA THR A 65 4.46 -10.94 -6.84
C THR A 65 4.43 -9.61 -6.09
N ALA A 66 3.44 -9.41 -5.21
CA ALA A 66 3.40 -8.20 -4.39
C ALA A 66 4.53 -8.18 -3.34
N PHE A 67 4.79 -9.31 -2.69
CA PHE A 67 5.84 -9.41 -1.67
C PHE A 67 7.25 -9.29 -2.27
N THR A 68 7.51 -9.83 -3.46
CA THR A 68 8.80 -9.66 -4.15
C THR A 68 9.10 -8.19 -4.45
N GLY A 69 8.06 -7.39 -4.72
CA GLY A 69 8.18 -5.94 -4.89
C GLY A 69 8.77 -5.25 -3.66
N SER A 70 8.41 -5.65 -2.43
CA SER A 70 8.96 -5.10 -1.20
C SER A 70 10.47 -5.33 -1.08
N TYR A 71 10.94 -6.54 -1.42
CA TYR A 71 12.37 -6.86 -1.38
C TYR A 71 13.15 -6.14 -2.48
N ALA A 72 12.61 -6.11 -3.71
CA ALA A 72 13.21 -5.38 -4.82
C ALA A 72 13.32 -3.88 -4.51
N GLY A 73 12.28 -3.30 -3.90
CA GLY A 73 12.27 -1.91 -3.45
C GLY A 73 13.36 -1.59 -2.44
N ALA A 74 13.63 -2.49 -1.48
CA ALA A 74 14.72 -2.31 -0.52
C ALA A 74 16.10 -2.36 -1.19
N VAL A 75 16.31 -3.32 -2.11
CA VAL A 75 17.57 -3.50 -2.84
C VAL A 75 17.90 -2.31 -3.71
N VAL A 76 16.91 -1.72 -4.39
CA VAL A 76 17.11 -0.53 -5.24
C VAL A 76 17.10 0.75 -4.42
N GLY A 77 16.27 0.82 -3.38
CA GLY A 77 16.08 2.00 -2.55
C GLY A 77 17.32 2.35 -1.72
N MET A 78 18.06 1.37 -1.21
CA MET A 78 19.27 1.66 -0.42
C MET A 78 20.36 2.38 -1.23
N PRO A 79 20.82 1.86 -2.39
CA PRO A 79 21.78 2.57 -3.24
C PRO A 79 21.26 3.91 -3.75
N LEU A 80 19.99 3.98 -4.14
CA LEU A 80 19.38 5.24 -4.61
C LEU A 80 19.40 6.30 -3.51
N SER A 81 19.07 5.93 -2.28
CA SER A 81 19.14 6.86 -1.13
C SER A 81 20.56 7.33 -0.89
N ALA A 82 21.55 6.43 -0.92
CA ALA A 82 22.95 6.79 -0.75
C ALA A 82 23.43 7.78 -1.83
N PHE A 83 23.04 7.53 -3.09
CA PHE A 83 23.32 8.43 -4.21
C PHE A 83 22.69 9.82 -4.00
N LEU A 84 21.40 9.87 -3.63
CA LEU A 84 20.67 11.12 -3.41
C LEU A 84 21.28 11.96 -2.27
N VAL A 85 21.67 11.32 -1.17
CA VAL A 85 22.31 11.99 -0.03
C VAL A 85 23.68 12.55 -0.42
N TYR A 86 24.46 11.79 -1.19
CA TYR A 86 25.81 12.20 -1.58
C TYR A 86 25.83 13.38 -2.57
N TYR A 87 24.97 13.35 -3.59
CA TYR A 87 25.00 14.36 -4.67
C TYR A 87 24.08 15.56 -4.45
N LEU A 88 22.95 15.41 -3.74
CA LEU A 88 21.97 16.47 -3.61
C LEU A 88 21.90 17.02 -2.18
N SER A 89 21.33 16.26 -1.25
CA SER A 89 21.16 16.65 0.16
C SER A 89 20.62 15.48 0.98
N TRP A 90 20.89 15.51 2.28
CA TRP A 90 20.39 14.52 3.24
C TRP A 90 18.85 14.41 3.28
N SER A 91 18.14 15.51 2.98
CA SER A 91 16.68 15.56 2.97
C SER A 91 16.04 14.98 1.69
N MET A 92 16.81 14.80 0.61
CA MET A 92 16.25 14.46 -0.71
C MET A 92 15.59 13.08 -0.81
N PRO A 93 16.10 12.01 -0.16
CA PRO A 93 15.41 10.72 -0.15
C PRO A 93 13.99 10.83 0.41
N PHE A 94 13.80 11.63 1.47
CA PHE A 94 12.49 11.82 2.10
C PHE A 94 11.49 12.48 1.14
N TYR A 95 11.92 13.52 0.42
CA TYR A 95 11.10 14.19 -0.58
C TYR A 95 10.79 13.27 -1.76
N ILE A 96 11.79 12.61 -2.35
CA ILE A 96 11.57 11.74 -3.52
C ILE A 96 10.65 10.58 -3.18
N TYR A 97 10.90 9.84 -2.09
CA TYR A 97 10.01 8.74 -1.70
C TYR A 97 8.63 9.21 -1.27
N GLY A 98 8.54 10.38 -0.63
CA GLY A 98 7.27 11.02 -0.29
C GLY A 98 6.44 11.39 -1.52
N PHE A 99 7.04 12.04 -2.51
CA PHE A 99 6.36 12.39 -3.77
C PHE A 99 6.00 11.16 -4.59
N MET A 100 6.90 10.18 -4.70
CA MET A 100 6.59 8.91 -5.37
C MET A 100 5.43 8.18 -4.69
N GLY A 101 5.40 8.15 -3.36
CA GLY A 101 4.30 7.59 -2.59
C GLY A 101 2.98 8.34 -2.81
N ALA A 102 3.01 9.68 -2.88
CA ALA A 102 1.83 10.49 -3.17
C ALA A 102 1.29 10.25 -4.58
N ILE A 103 2.16 10.20 -5.60
CA ILE A 103 1.78 9.87 -6.98
C ILE A 103 1.18 8.47 -7.04
N TRP A 104 1.83 7.50 -6.38
CA TRP A 104 1.31 6.14 -6.28
C TRP A 104 -0.07 6.09 -5.63
N THR A 105 -0.30 6.87 -4.57
CA THR A 105 -1.62 6.96 -3.93
C THR A 105 -2.68 7.52 -4.88
N VAL A 106 -2.36 8.55 -5.66
CA VAL A 106 -3.30 9.09 -6.66
C VAL A 106 -3.63 8.05 -7.73
N LEU A 107 -2.61 7.35 -8.26
CA LEU A 107 -2.81 6.25 -9.21
C LEU A 107 -3.64 5.11 -8.59
N TRP A 108 -3.35 4.76 -7.34
CA TRP A 108 -4.09 3.73 -6.61
C TRP A 108 -5.57 4.08 -6.49
N PHE A 109 -5.92 5.31 -6.12
CA PHE A 109 -7.31 5.76 -6.06
C PHE A 109 -7.97 5.85 -7.43
N SER A 110 -7.21 6.13 -8.49
CA SER A 110 -7.75 6.15 -9.86
C SER A 110 -8.00 4.76 -10.43
N MET A 111 -7.23 3.74 -10.04
CA MET A 111 -7.28 2.39 -10.62
C MET A 111 -8.02 1.37 -9.73
N THR A 112 -8.04 1.58 -8.41
CA THR A 112 -8.58 0.59 -7.47
C THR A 112 -10.01 0.93 -7.07
N PHE A 113 -10.96 0.12 -7.54
CA PHE A 113 -12.37 0.21 -7.15
C PHE A 113 -12.75 -0.98 -6.25
N GLU A 114 -13.65 -0.75 -5.29
CA GLU A 114 -14.06 -1.77 -4.30
C GLU A 114 -14.73 -3.00 -4.92
N LYS A 115 -15.32 -2.86 -6.11
CA LYS A 115 -15.92 -3.97 -6.86
C LYS A 115 -15.45 -3.89 -8.31
N PRO A 116 -15.08 -5.03 -8.94
CA PRO A 116 -14.77 -5.07 -10.37
C PRO A 116 -15.96 -4.59 -11.23
N VAL A 117 -17.19 -4.68 -10.72
CA VAL A 117 -18.42 -4.15 -11.35
C VAL A 117 -18.43 -2.62 -11.48
N LEU A 118 -17.71 -1.89 -10.62
CA LEU A 118 -17.65 -0.42 -10.63
C LEU A 118 -16.47 0.13 -11.45
N HIS A 119 -15.62 -0.74 -12.01
CA HIS A 119 -14.45 -0.34 -12.77
C HIS A 119 -14.84 -0.01 -14.23
N PRO A 120 -14.76 1.25 -14.70
CA PRO A 120 -15.23 1.64 -16.03
C PRO A 120 -14.36 1.07 -17.18
N SER A 121 -13.17 0.55 -16.88
CA SER A 121 -12.22 0.03 -17.88
C SER A 121 -11.93 -1.47 -17.77
N ILE A 122 -12.78 -2.24 -17.07
CA ILE A 122 -12.59 -3.71 -17.01
C ILE A 122 -13.11 -4.36 -18.30
N SER A 123 -12.33 -5.28 -18.86
CA SER A 123 -12.79 -6.10 -19.98
C SER A 123 -14.00 -6.94 -19.55
N ARG A 124 -14.98 -7.07 -20.45
CA ARG A 124 -16.19 -7.90 -20.21
C ARG A 124 -15.82 -9.36 -19.91
N GLU A 125 -14.78 -9.87 -20.57
CA GLU A 125 -14.26 -11.23 -20.38
C GLU A 125 -13.60 -11.39 -19.00
N GLU A 126 -12.87 -10.37 -18.54
CA GLU A 126 -12.21 -10.38 -17.24
C GLU A 126 -13.24 -10.30 -16.10
N LYS A 127 -14.30 -9.50 -16.28
CA LYS A 127 -15.44 -9.44 -15.37
C LYS A 127 -16.15 -10.79 -15.25
N GLU A 128 -16.48 -11.42 -16.37
CA GLU A 128 -17.14 -12.74 -16.39
C GLU A 128 -16.25 -13.84 -15.79
N TYR A 129 -14.94 -13.82 -16.07
CA TYR A 129 -13.97 -14.75 -15.47
C TYR A 129 -13.88 -14.61 -13.95
N ILE A 130 -13.83 -13.37 -13.45
CA ILE A 130 -13.76 -13.08 -12.01
C ILE A 130 -15.07 -13.48 -11.32
N GLU A 131 -16.24 -13.13 -11.88
CA GLU A 131 -17.55 -13.52 -11.32
C GLU A 131 -17.73 -15.05 -11.33
N ALA A 132 -17.32 -15.73 -12.41
CA ALA A 132 -17.40 -17.18 -12.52
C ALA A 132 -16.45 -17.93 -11.57
N LYS A 133 -15.24 -17.41 -11.34
CA LYS A 133 -14.21 -18.08 -10.52
C LYS A 133 -14.23 -17.71 -9.03
N ILE A 134 -14.71 -16.53 -8.66
CA ILE A 134 -14.82 -16.15 -7.25
C ILE A 134 -15.97 -16.93 -6.59
N GLY A 135 -17.01 -17.30 -7.35
CA GLY A 135 -18.22 -17.93 -6.80
C GLY A 135 -18.92 -17.04 -5.78
N HIS A 136 -20.13 -17.39 -5.33
CA HIS A 136 -20.71 -16.71 -4.17
C HIS A 136 -19.72 -16.80 -3.00
N VAL A 137 -19.08 -15.67 -2.64
CA VAL A 137 -18.31 -15.57 -1.40
C VAL A 137 -19.31 -15.90 -0.31
N SER A 138 -19.30 -17.14 0.17
CA SER A 138 -20.25 -17.62 1.16
C SER A 138 -20.14 -16.70 2.35
N GLN A 139 -21.17 -15.87 2.55
CA GLN A 139 -21.40 -15.17 3.80
C GLN A 139 -21.90 -16.21 4.80
N THR A 140 -21.06 -17.20 5.11
CA THR A 140 -21.37 -18.12 6.20
C THR A 140 -21.17 -17.33 7.48
N HIS A 141 -22.26 -16.79 8.00
CA HIS A 141 -22.36 -16.32 9.37
C HIS A 141 -21.83 -17.46 10.26
N PRO A 142 -20.94 -17.22 11.23
CA PRO A 142 -20.54 -18.25 12.17
C PRO A 142 -21.80 -18.67 12.94
N THR A 143 -22.39 -19.79 12.55
CA THR A 143 -23.43 -20.45 13.34
C THR A 143 -22.73 -21.00 14.56
N VAL A 144 -22.76 -20.23 15.65
CA VAL A 144 -22.47 -20.76 16.98
C VAL A 144 -23.61 -21.73 17.25
N ASN A 145 -23.39 -23.01 16.92
CA ASN A 145 -24.29 -24.07 17.32
C ASN A 145 -24.21 -24.13 18.84
N ASN A 146 -25.25 -23.61 19.50
CA ASN A 146 -25.49 -23.81 20.92
C ASN A 146 -25.62 -25.33 21.16
N PHE A 147 -24.72 -25.86 21.99
CA PHE A 147 -24.92 -27.13 22.66
C PHE A 147 -25.99 -26.99 23.76
#